data_AF-A0A3R7J784-F1
#
_entry.id   AF-A0A3R7J784-F1
#
_cell.length_a   1.000
_cell.length_b   1.000
_cell.length_c   1.000
_cell.angle_alpha   90.00
_cell.angle_beta   90.00
_cell.angle_gamma   90.00
#
_symmetry.space_group_name_H-M   'P 1'
#
loop_
_entity.id
_entity.type
_entity.pdbx_description
1 polymer ?
#
loop_
_entity_poly.entity_id
_entity_poly.type
_entity_poly.pdbx_seq_one_letter_code
_entity_poly.pdbx_strand_id
1 'polypeptide(L)'
;MSTQAIASVDELLAKDAEDESLQRYKEQLLGAAAHGDRGDAADTRRVVVEEFKVEFEDGREDIVYHLDTLQGAEHMRTTPFVMQEGSRYRFVIAFRVNQAIVSGLKFHNKVKKTVLATRDEIVLG
;
A
#
# COMPACT_ATOMS: atom_id res chain seq x y z
N MET A 1 3.26 -18.61 3.88
CA MET A 1 2.50 -18.50 5.14
C MET A 1 3.51 -18.15 6.24
N SER A 2 3.92 -16.88 6.34
CA SER A 2 4.69 -16.43 7.50
C SER A 2 3.67 -16.00 8.55
N THR A 3 3.44 -16.88 9.52
CA THR A 3 2.56 -16.64 10.66
C THR A 3 3.40 -15.98 11.75
N GLN A 4 3.62 -14.67 11.66
CA GLN A 4 4.05 -13.90 12.83
C GLN A 4 2.94 -12.91 13.18
N ALA A 5 2.70 -12.82 14.49
CA ALA A 5 1.53 -12.24 15.13
C ALA A 5 1.11 -10.90 14.50
N ILE A 6 -0.13 -10.87 14.00
CA ILE A 6 -0.83 -9.60 13.73
C ILE A 6 -1.16 -9.03 15.12
N ALA A 7 -0.18 -8.39 15.75
CA ALA A 7 -0.43 -7.60 16.95
C ALA A 7 -1.05 -6.27 16.50
N SER A 8 -2.19 -5.93 17.08
CA SER A 8 -2.72 -4.57 16.97
C SER A 8 -1.71 -3.58 17.56
N VAL A 9 -1.77 -2.33 17.11
CA VAL A 9 -0.89 -1.26 17.61
C VAL A 9 -1.01 -1.14 19.14
N ASP A 10 -2.23 -1.28 19.67
CA ASP A 10 -2.52 -1.27 21.11
C ASP A 10 -1.83 -2.42 21.87
N GLU A 11 -1.91 -3.64 21.35
CA GLU A 11 -1.25 -4.80 21.97
C GLU A 11 0.28 -4.65 21.98
N LEU A 12 0.85 -4.01 20.96
CA LEU A 12 2.28 -3.73 20.90
C LEU A 12 2.72 -2.68 21.91
N LEU A 13 1.93 -1.62 22.09
CA LEU A 13 2.18 -0.58 23.09
C LEU A 13 1.99 -1.10 24.52
N ALA A 14 1.04 -1.99 24.75
CA ALA A 14 0.75 -2.55 26.07
C ALA A 14 1.82 -3.56 26.56
N LYS A 15 2.53 -4.22 25.63
CA LYS A 15 3.63 -5.13 25.97
C LYS A 15 4.83 -4.36 26.53
N ASP A 16 5.50 -4.95 27.52
CA ASP A 16 6.77 -4.44 28.05
C ASP A 16 6.69 -2.98 28.55
N ALA A 17 5.53 -2.60 29.11
CA ALA A 17 5.27 -1.25 29.60
C ALA A 17 6.16 -0.84 30.79
N GLU A 18 6.92 -1.76 31.35
CA GLU A 18 7.90 -1.51 32.41
C GLU A 18 9.29 -1.12 31.89
N ASP A 19 9.55 -1.27 30.58
CA ASP A 19 10.85 -0.98 29.97
C ASP A 19 10.83 0.33 29.16
N GLU A 20 11.46 1.37 29.72
CA GLU A 20 11.57 2.70 29.11
C GLU A 20 12.27 2.68 27.73
N SER A 21 13.23 1.76 27.53
CA SER A 21 13.96 1.66 26.27
C SER A 21 13.10 1.08 25.15
N LEU A 22 12.28 0.07 25.47
CA LEU A 22 11.34 -0.53 24.52
C LEU A 22 10.17 0.41 24.20
N GLN A 23 9.72 1.22 25.16
CA GLN A 23 8.72 2.25 24.90
C GLN A 23 9.21 3.26 23.86
N ARG A 24 10.41 3.84 24.06
CA ARG A 24 11.00 4.79 23.09
C ARG A 24 11.19 4.17 21.72
N TYR A 25 11.59 2.91 21.64
CA TYR A 25 11.73 2.19 20.38
C TYR A 25 10.38 2.04 19.66
N LYS A 26 9.31 1.66 20.39
CA LYS A 26 7.95 1.51 19.85
C LYS A 26 7.37 2.85 19.39
N GLU A 27 7.56 3.92 20.17
CA GLU A 27 7.18 5.27 19.78
C GLU A 27 7.89 5.72 18.51
N GLN A 28 9.20 5.48 18.40
CA GLN A 28 9.95 5.82 17.20
C GLN A 28 9.51 5.00 15.97
N LEU A 29 9.18 3.72 16.16
CA LEU A 29 8.74 2.84 15.08
C LEU A 29 7.33 3.17 14.59
N LEU A 30 6.41 3.45 15.51
CA LEU A 30 5.00 3.70 15.22
C LEU A 30 4.71 5.16 14.89
N GLY A 31 5.57 6.09 15.32
CA GLY A 31 5.43 7.52 15.09
C GLY A 31 4.06 8.03 15.53
N ALA A 32 3.34 8.69 14.62
CA ALA A 32 2.00 9.24 14.90
C ALA A 32 0.97 8.17 15.33
N ALA A 33 1.14 6.91 14.92
CA ALA A 33 0.24 5.82 15.31
C ALA A 33 0.35 5.45 16.80
N ALA A 34 1.49 5.74 17.45
CA ALA A 34 1.64 5.61 18.90
C ALA A 34 0.73 6.58 19.66
N HIS A 35 0.44 7.74 19.06
CA HIS A 35 -0.36 8.82 19.64
C HIS A 35 -1.83 8.81 19.20
N GLY A 36 -2.27 7.75 18.51
CA GLY A 36 -3.67 7.54 18.13
C GLY A 36 -4.02 7.93 16.70
N ASP A 37 -3.09 8.46 15.91
CA ASP A 37 -3.30 8.66 14.46
C ASP A 37 -3.14 7.33 13.72
N ARG A 38 -4.26 6.59 13.61
CA ARG A 38 -4.31 5.22 13.07
C ARG A 38 -5.01 5.16 11.71
N GLY A 39 -5.04 6.28 11.00
CA GLY A 39 -5.81 6.46 9.79
C GLY A 39 -7.32 6.55 10.05
N ASP A 40 -8.10 6.37 8.99
CA ASP A 40 -9.57 6.42 9.06
C ASP A 40 -10.13 5.24 9.86
N ALA A 41 -10.75 5.54 11.01
CA ALA A 41 -11.41 4.57 11.86
C ALA A 41 -12.75 4.05 11.30
N ALA A 42 -13.33 4.74 10.30
CA ALA A 42 -14.55 4.29 9.64
C ALA A 42 -14.28 3.19 8.60
N ASP A 43 -13.06 3.12 8.06
CA ASP A 43 -12.69 2.09 7.08
C ASP A 43 -12.17 0.82 7.77
N THR A 44 -12.92 -0.26 7.64
CA THR A 44 -12.55 -1.60 8.14
C THR A 44 -11.36 -2.24 7.43
N ARG A 45 -10.90 -1.70 6.29
CA ARG A 45 -9.77 -2.24 5.53
C ARG A 45 -8.45 -1.86 6.21
N ARG A 46 -7.56 -2.85 6.37
CA ARG A 46 -6.23 -2.66 6.97
C ARG A 46 -5.27 -1.90 6.07
N VAL A 47 -5.37 -2.10 4.76
CA VAL A 47 -4.64 -1.37 3.74
C VAL A 47 -5.64 -0.89 2.72
N VAL A 48 -5.61 0.40 2.42
CA VAL A 48 -6.44 1.05 1.41
C VAL A 48 -5.50 1.60 0.36
N VAL A 49 -5.62 1.12 -0.88
CA VAL A 49 -4.92 1.75 -2.01
C VAL A 49 -5.73 2.96 -2.41
N GLU A 50 -5.16 4.14 -2.26
CA GLU A 50 -5.86 5.41 -2.53
C GLU A 50 -5.67 5.81 -3.98
N GLU A 51 -4.46 5.66 -4.50
CA GLU A 51 -4.13 6.07 -5.86
C GLU A 51 -3.16 5.08 -6.51
N PHE A 52 -3.41 4.78 -7.79
CA PHE A 52 -2.48 4.12 -8.68
C PHE A 52 -2.16 5.05 -9.85
N LYS A 53 -0.91 5.46 -9.95
CA LYS A 53 -0.42 6.40 -10.94
C LYS A 53 0.65 5.78 -11.83
N VAL A 54 0.54 6.02 -13.13
CA VAL A 54 1.57 5.72 -14.13
C VAL A 54 2.22 7.05 -14.49
N GLU A 55 3.42 7.26 -13.96
CA GLU A 55 4.24 8.42 -14.28
C GLU A 55 5.10 8.14 -15.49
N PHE A 56 5.16 9.09 -16.41
CA PHE A 56 5.95 8.98 -17.62
C PHE A 56 7.17 9.90 -17.57
N GLU A 57 8.36 9.36 -17.80
CA GLU A 57 9.61 10.13 -17.71
C GLU A 57 9.80 11.13 -18.86
N ASP A 58 9.07 10.97 -19.97
CA ASP A 58 9.06 11.86 -21.13
C ASP A 58 8.15 13.09 -20.96
N GLY A 59 7.56 13.30 -19.77
CA GLY A 59 6.85 14.53 -19.41
C GLY A 59 5.44 14.69 -20.01
N ARG A 60 4.90 13.60 -20.55
CA ARG A 60 3.50 13.47 -20.97
C ARG A 60 2.58 13.38 -19.75
N GLU A 61 1.28 13.55 -19.99
CA GLU A 61 0.28 13.49 -18.92
C GLU A 61 0.30 12.12 -18.24
N ASP A 62 0.43 12.14 -16.92
CA ASP A 62 0.41 10.96 -16.08
C ASP A 62 -1.01 10.38 -16.02
N ILE A 63 -1.08 9.06 -15.88
CA ILE A 63 -2.36 8.38 -15.80
C ILE A 63 -2.63 8.05 -14.35
N VAL A 64 -3.69 8.63 -13.81
CA VAL A 64 -4.05 8.53 -12.39
C VAL A 64 -5.37 7.78 -12.25
N TYR A 65 -5.38 6.76 -11.40
CA TYR A 65 -6.59 6.07 -10.98
C TYR A 65 -6.76 6.22 -9.47
N HIS A 66 -7.86 6.82 -9.05
CA HIS A 66 -8.26 6.81 -7.65
C HIS A 66 -8.92 5.46 -7.34
N LEU A 67 -8.39 4.74 -6.36
CA LEU A 67 -8.80 3.37 -6.00
C LEU A 67 -9.38 3.29 -4.58
N ASP A 68 -9.53 4.44 -3.93
CA ASP A 68 -10.20 4.61 -2.64
C ASP A 68 -11.67 4.14 -2.67
N THR A 69 -12.34 4.32 -3.81
CA THR A 69 -13.74 3.93 -4.02
C THR A 69 -13.89 2.70 -4.93
N LEU A 70 -14.99 1.97 -4.74
CA LEU A 70 -15.36 0.86 -5.63
C LEU A 70 -15.57 1.34 -7.08
N GLN A 71 -16.10 2.55 -7.27
CA GLN A 71 -16.30 3.12 -8.59
C GLN A 71 -14.97 3.36 -9.31
N GLY A 72 -13.96 3.84 -8.59
CA GLY A 72 -12.61 4.01 -9.11
C GLY A 72 -11.96 2.70 -9.55
N ALA A 73 -12.10 1.64 -8.75
CA ALA A 73 -11.63 0.30 -9.12
C ALA A 73 -12.34 -0.25 -10.37
N GLU A 74 -13.65 -0.04 -10.49
CA GLU A 74 -14.41 -0.42 -11.67
C GLU A 74 -13.98 0.42 -12.90
N HIS A 75 -13.76 1.72 -12.71
CA HIS A 75 -13.29 2.63 -13.76
C HIS A 75 -11.94 2.18 -14.32
N MET A 76 -10.96 1.85 -13.45
CA MET A 76 -9.67 1.31 -13.89
C MET A 76 -9.83 0.03 -14.73
N ARG A 77 -10.81 -0.83 -14.40
CA ARG A 77 -11.06 -2.06 -15.16
C ARG A 77 -11.64 -1.78 -16.55
N THR A 78 -12.46 -0.74 -16.68
CA THR A 78 -13.12 -0.39 -17.95
C THR A 78 -12.33 0.58 -18.82
N THR A 79 -11.41 1.32 -18.23
CA THR A 79 -10.65 2.38 -18.90
C THR A 79 -9.19 1.95 -19.03
N PRO A 80 -8.83 1.18 -20.08
CA PRO A 80 -7.44 0.82 -20.31
C PRO A 80 -6.65 2.07 -20.71
N PHE A 81 -5.39 2.12 -20.28
CA PHE A 81 -4.46 3.15 -20.69
C PHE A 81 -3.62 2.73 -21.90
N VAL A 82 -3.22 3.70 -22.70
CA VAL A 82 -2.36 3.50 -23.86
C VAL A 82 -0.92 3.87 -23.49
N MET A 83 -0.06 2.85 -23.48
CA MET A 83 1.39 3.02 -23.39
C MET A 83 1.99 2.95 -24.79
N GLN A 84 2.84 3.91 -25.13
CA GLN A 84 3.60 3.82 -26.37
C GLN A 84 4.79 2.89 -26.18
N GLU A 85 5.15 2.16 -27.22
CA GLU A 85 6.33 1.29 -27.18
C GLU A 85 7.60 2.13 -26.96
N GLY A 86 8.46 1.67 -26.06
CA GLY A 86 9.69 2.39 -25.70
C GLY A 86 9.51 3.52 -24.68
N SER A 87 8.29 3.81 -24.22
CA SER A 87 8.06 4.78 -23.13
C SER A 87 8.73 4.30 -21.84
N ARG A 88 9.44 5.22 -21.18
CA ARG A 88 9.96 5.02 -19.82
C ARG A 88 8.91 5.49 -18.82
N TYR A 89 8.56 4.62 -17.89
CA TYR A 89 7.49 4.87 -16.94
C TYR A 89 7.82 4.31 -15.56
N ARG A 90 7.11 4.82 -14.56
CA ARG A 90 7.13 4.35 -13.18
C ARG A 90 5.71 4.16 -12.67
N PHE A 91 5.50 3.09 -11.92
CA PHE A 91 4.28 2.94 -11.13
C PHE A 91 4.48 3.60 -9.77
N VAL A 92 3.56 4.50 -9.44
CA VAL A 92 3.46 5.14 -8.13
C VAL A 92 2.16 4.68 -7.50
N ILE A 93 2.25 4.13 -6.29
CA ILE A 93 1.12 3.59 -5.56
C ILE A 93 1.03 4.36 -4.25
N ALA A 94 -0.04 5.13 -4.07
CA ALA A 94 -0.37 5.73 -2.78
C ALA A 94 -1.31 4.79 -2.05
N PHE A 95 -0.93 4.42 -0.82
CA PHE A 95 -1.74 3.60 0.03
C PHE A 95 -1.66 4.08 1.47
N ARG A 96 -2.71 3.82 2.21
CA ARG A 96 -2.82 4.09 3.64
C ARG A 96 -3.01 2.79 4.40
N VAL A 97 -2.39 2.71 5.57
CA VAL A 97 -2.51 1.57 6.49
C VAL A 97 -3.32 2.01 7.70
N ASN A 98 -4.33 1.21 8.08
CA ASN A 98 -5.26 1.52 9.17
C ASN A 98 -5.15 0.51 10.29
N GLN A 99 -5.15 1.01 11.53
CA GLN A 99 -5.38 0.27 12.79
C GLN A 99 -4.44 -0.92 13.10
N ALA A 100 -3.59 -1.35 12.16
CA ALA A 100 -2.80 -2.55 12.25
C ALA A 100 -1.44 -2.39 11.58
N ILE A 101 -0.47 -3.18 12.03
CA ILE A 101 0.84 -3.27 11.38
C ILE A 101 0.76 -4.26 10.23
N VAL A 102 1.27 -3.85 9.08
CA VAL A 102 1.30 -4.67 7.86
C VAL A 102 2.74 -4.94 7.50
N SER A 103 3.15 -6.20 7.63
CA SER A 103 4.48 -6.68 7.27
C SER A 103 4.43 -7.43 5.94
N GLY A 104 5.43 -7.26 5.07
CA GLY A 104 5.51 -8.04 3.84
C GLY A 104 4.49 -7.61 2.80
N LEU A 105 4.18 -6.31 2.69
CA LEU A 105 3.29 -5.79 1.67
C LEU A 105 3.96 -5.98 0.30
N LYS A 106 3.26 -6.68 -0.60
CA LYS A 106 3.79 -7.01 -1.93
C LYS A 106 2.88 -6.49 -3.03
N PHE A 107 3.49 -5.92 -4.04
CA PHE A 107 2.82 -5.59 -5.29
C PHE A 107 3.09 -6.69 -6.32
N HIS A 108 2.02 -7.33 -6.78
CA HIS A 108 2.07 -8.33 -7.84
C HIS A 108 1.48 -7.75 -9.12
N ASN A 109 2.32 -7.50 -10.12
CA ASN A 109 1.88 -7.11 -11.44
C ASN A 109 1.76 -8.35 -12.33
N LYS A 110 0.63 -8.49 -13.03
CA LYS A 110 0.42 -9.59 -13.97
C LYS A 110 -0.11 -9.06 -15.28
N VAL A 111 0.75 -9.11 -16.30
CA VAL A 111 0.39 -8.71 -17.66
C VAL A 111 0.06 -9.97 -18.46
N LYS A 112 -1.09 -9.98 -19.14
CA LYS A 112 -1.53 -11.11 -19.98
C LYS A 112 -1.82 -10.63 -21.40
N LYS A 113 -1.35 -11.39 -22.39
CA LYS A 113 -1.70 -11.24 -23.80
C LYS A 113 -2.04 -12.61 -24.38
N THR A 114 -3.32 -12.89 -24.57
CA THR A 114 -3.83 -14.17 -25.06
C THR A 114 -3.32 -15.35 -24.20
N VAL A 115 -2.35 -16.12 -24.70
CA VAL A 115 -1.74 -17.28 -24.00
C VAL A 115 -0.51 -16.91 -23.18
N LEU A 116 0.10 -15.75 -23.44
CA LEU A 116 1.31 -15.30 -22.76
C LEU A 116 0.94 -14.53 -21.50
N ALA A 117 1.67 -14.79 -20.41
CA ALA A 117 1.51 -14.08 -19.16
C ALA A 117 2.88 -13.82 -18.53
N THR A 118 3.13 -12.57 -18.17
CA THR A 118 4.31 -12.13 -17.40
C THR A 118 3.85 -11.77 -15.99
N ARG A 119 4.69 -12.04 -15.00
CA ARG A 119 4.43 -11.73 -13.59
C ARG A 119 5.67 -11.07 -13.00
N ASP A 120 5.45 -9.95 -12.35
CA ASP A 120 6.48 -9.22 -11.63
C ASP A 120 6.02 -9.04 -10.18
N GLU A 121 6.94 -9.20 -9.22
CA GLU A 121 6.67 -9.05 -7.80
C GLU A 121 7.68 -8.09 -7.19
N ILE A 122 7.18 -7.11 -6.45
CA ILE A 122 8.00 -6.14 -5.72
C ILE A 122 7.52 -6.12 -4.27
N VAL A 123 8.46 -6.22 -3.33
CA VAL A 123 8.19 -6.06 -1.90
C VAL A 123 8.26 -4.57 -1.58
N LEU A 124 7.17 -4.04 -1.01
CA LEU A 124 7.02 -2.62 -0.64
C LEU A 124 7.37 -2.37 0.83
N GLY A 125 7.33 -3.41 1.67
CA GLY A 125 7.66 -3.40 3.10
C GLY A 125 7.41 -4.76 3.73
#